data_AF-A0A6L9IR69-F1
#
_entry.id   AF-A0A6L9IR69-F1
#
_cell.length_a   1.000
_cell.length_b   1.000
_cell.length_c   1.000
_cell.angle_alpha   90.00
_cell.angle_beta   90.00
_cell.angle_gamma   90.00
#
_symmetry.space_group_name_H-M   'P 1'
#
loop_
_entity.id
_entity.type
_entity.pdbx_description
1 polymer ?
#
loop_
_entity_poly.entity_id
_entity_poly.type
_entity_poly.pdbx_seq_one_letter_code
_entity_poly.pdbx_strand_id
1 'polypeptide(L)'
;MLIKRTLIALLFTLALTTGVLFAQDGDNSPAAQHVVALVAASEPFAELVAQYPNYRSYTEMEDGYWYVELFVINDEDEIWLGEAFVNADTLEIESINLGGDDFGEASTSPEAQAAIALVAASEDFVTLLAQFPNYEAYAFEEEAYIFVEFFAPGDEDDMFLGEAAVARDTLMIDYTVVAQFLTDAEIEARTPEVIRLAEADPAVTALLADLPATTPYVEYNPIEAAWLLYYENGLDLYEVIVGEPDDTESPGLAVLDINNVSEFDAAAREQLDRDRAVTLAFSADVFEEIDLPAAWFTRTTPLGNGLFGVDFITDTGDLLLQVIVDLTTDSINQVIVPGA
;
A
#
# COMPACT_ATOMS: atom_id res chain seq x y z
N MET A 1 -43.99 37.07 -43.39
CA MET A 1 -44.68 36.09 -42.54
C MET A 1 -43.61 35.43 -41.68
N LEU A 2 -43.52 35.86 -40.42
CA LEU A 2 -42.68 35.28 -39.38
C LEU A 2 -43.22 33.87 -39.05
N ILE A 3 -42.35 32.95 -38.62
CA ILE A 3 -42.39 32.36 -37.27
C ILE A 3 -41.04 31.70 -36.97
N LYS A 4 -40.51 32.16 -35.84
CA LYS A 4 -39.30 31.78 -35.12
C LYS A 4 -39.19 30.27 -34.89
N ARG A 5 -38.00 29.71 -35.06
CA ARG A 5 -37.57 28.52 -34.32
C ARG A 5 -36.42 28.93 -33.41
N THR A 6 -36.70 28.75 -32.13
CA THR A 6 -35.92 29.13 -30.96
C THR A 6 -34.64 28.32 -30.91
N LEU A 7 -33.51 29.03 -30.91
CA LEU A 7 -32.21 28.52 -30.51
C LEU A 7 -32.25 28.36 -28.99
N ILE A 8 -32.33 27.12 -28.49
CA ILE A 8 -32.06 26.83 -27.07
C ILE A 8 -30.54 26.78 -26.96
N ALA A 9 -29.97 27.92 -26.59
CA ALA A 9 -28.63 27.99 -26.03
C ALA A 9 -28.70 27.37 -24.64
N LEU A 10 -28.24 26.14 -24.49
CA LEU A 10 -27.92 25.58 -23.19
C LEU A 10 -26.55 26.16 -22.78
N LEU A 11 -26.58 27.35 -22.18
CA LEU A 11 -25.45 27.81 -21.38
C LEU A 11 -25.39 26.88 -20.17
N PHE A 12 -24.48 25.91 -20.20
CA PHE A 12 -23.95 25.36 -18.96
C PHE A 12 -23.11 26.46 -18.33
N THR A 13 -23.68 27.07 -17.30
CA THR A 13 -22.94 27.93 -16.38
C THR A 13 -21.89 27.04 -15.74
N LEU A 14 -20.63 27.19 -16.16
CA LEU A 14 -19.48 26.66 -15.45
C LEU A 14 -19.50 27.31 -14.06
N ALA A 15 -20.06 26.60 -13.08
CA ALA A 15 -19.81 26.92 -11.70
C ALA A 15 -18.33 26.61 -11.51
N LEU A 16 -17.48 27.65 -11.56
CA LEU A 16 -16.17 27.57 -10.94
C LEU A 16 -16.42 27.36 -9.45
N THR A 17 -16.49 26.10 -9.04
CA THR A 17 -16.29 25.69 -7.66
C THR A 17 -14.84 26.04 -7.31
N THR A 18 -14.68 27.22 -6.74
CA THR A 18 -13.48 27.61 -5.99
C THR A 18 -13.42 26.76 -4.72
N GLY A 19 -12.38 25.94 -4.57
CA GLY A 19 -12.13 25.01 -3.46
C GLY A 19 -12.15 23.59 -4.00
N VAL A 20 -11.09 22.78 -3.91
CA VAL A 20 -10.15 22.55 -2.79
C VAL A 20 -8.78 22.17 -3.39
N LEU A 21 -7.68 22.52 -2.71
CA LEU A 21 -6.33 22.00 -3.01
C LEU A 21 -6.32 20.51 -2.70
N PHE A 22 -6.18 19.67 -3.73
CA PHE A 22 -5.98 18.23 -3.57
C PHE A 22 -4.56 18.00 -3.05
N ALA A 23 -4.41 17.23 -1.97
CA ALA A 23 -3.08 16.77 -1.58
C ALA A 23 -2.63 15.77 -2.65
N GLN A 24 -1.62 16.17 -3.42
CA GLN A 24 -1.13 15.42 -4.57
C GLN A 24 0.27 14.90 -4.26
N ASP A 25 0.41 13.59 -4.42
CA ASP A 25 1.69 12.90 -4.36
C ASP A 25 2.20 12.68 -5.80
N GLY A 26 3.52 12.72 -6.02
CA GLY A 26 4.12 12.67 -7.36
C GLY A 26 4.37 14.03 -8.01
N ASP A 27 4.12 14.15 -9.33
CA ASP A 27 4.37 15.40 -10.09
C ASP A 27 3.30 16.46 -9.79
N ASN A 28 3.70 17.55 -9.13
CA ASN A 28 2.84 18.69 -8.78
C ASN A 28 2.86 19.82 -9.82
N SER A 29 3.27 19.54 -11.06
CA SER A 29 3.28 20.53 -12.14
C SER A 29 1.87 21.00 -12.52
N PRO A 30 1.71 22.21 -13.08
CA PRO A 30 0.41 22.68 -13.59
C PRO A 30 -0.20 21.77 -14.66
N ALA A 31 0.63 20.99 -15.36
CA ALA A 31 0.17 20.00 -16.33
C ALA A 31 -0.45 18.79 -15.62
N ALA A 32 0.22 18.24 -14.61
CA ALA A 32 -0.31 17.15 -13.79
C ALA A 32 -1.64 17.54 -13.13
N GLN A 33 -1.72 18.73 -12.52
CA GLN A 33 -2.97 19.24 -11.93
C GLN A 33 -4.12 19.35 -12.95
N HIS A 34 -3.80 19.69 -14.20
CA HIS A 34 -4.79 19.74 -15.27
C HIS A 34 -5.32 18.35 -15.62
N VAL A 35 -4.45 17.35 -15.65
CA VAL A 35 -4.83 15.97 -15.97
C VAL A 35 -5.60 15.32 -14.82
N VAL A 36 -5.22 15.55 -13.56
CA VAL A 36 -6.01 15.13 -12.39
C VAL A 36 -7.43 15.70 -12.46
N ALA A 37 -7.58 17.00 -12.77
CA ALA A 37 -8.89 17.62 -12.91
C ALA A 37 -9.69 17.04 -14.10
N LEU A 38 -9.02 16.65 -15.19
CA LEU A 38 -9.65 15.97 -16.33
C LEU A 38 -10.16 14.58 -15.93
N VAL A 39 -9.35 13.77 -15.26
CA VAL A 39 -9.70 12.41 -14.79
C VAL A 39 -10.82 12.48 -13.77
N ALA A 40 -10.72 13.33 -12.75
CA ALA A 40 -11.75 13.49 -11.71
C ALA A 40 -13.10 13.99 -12.26
N ALA A 41 -13.11 14.67 -13.42
CA ALA A 41 -14.32 15.12 -14.09
C ALA A 41 -14.88 14.12 -15.12
N SER A 42 -14.15 13.03 -15.40
CA SER A 42 -14.57 12.00 -16.35
C SER A 42 -15.52 10.99 -15.70
N GLU A 43 -16.42 10.38 -16.48
CA GLU A 43 -17.14 9.20 -16.00
C GLU A 43 -16.20 7.99 -16.03
N PRO A 44 -16.20 7.11 -15.01
CA PRO A 44 -17.07 7.11 -13.82
C PRO A 44 -16.58 7.94 -12.62
N PHE A 45 -15.35 8.46 -12.61
CA PHE A 45 -14.77 9.17 -11.46
C PHE A 45 -15.57 10.37 -10.97
N ALA A 46 -16.27 11.10 -11.84
CA ALA A 46 -17.07 12.25 -11.46
C ALA A 46 -18.15 11.90 -10.42
N GLU A 47 -18.71 10.70 -10.48
CA GLU A 47 -19.70 10.22 -9.49
C GLU A 47 -19.04 9.77 -8.19
N LEU A 48 -17.86 9.15 -8.26
CA LEU A 48 -17.09 8.71 -7.08
C LEU A 48 -16.52 9.90 -6.31
N VAL A 49 -15.82 10.81 -6.98
CA VAL A 49 -15.26 12.02 -6.41
C VAL A 49 -16.33 12.93 -5.80
N ALA A 50 -17.55 12.96 -6.35
CA ALA A 50 -18.66 13.70 -5.76
C ALA A 50 -19.10 13.13 -4.39
N GLN A 51 -18.89 11.84 -4.14
CA GLN A 51 -19.17 11.19 -2.86
C GLN A 51 -18.02 11.42 -1.85
N TYR A 52 -16.79 11.59 -2.35
CA TYR A 52 -15.59 11.76 -1.56
C TYR A 52 -14.87 13.09 -1.88
N PRO A 53 -15.36 14.22 -1.35
CA PRO A 53 -14.81 15.55 -1.68
C PRO A 53 -13.38 15.79 -1.17
N ASN A 54 -12.83 14.88 -0.35
CA ASN A 54 -11.50 14.91 0.24
C ASN A 54 -10.52 13.92 -0.41
N TYR A 55 -10.76 13.51 -1.66
CA TYR A 55 -9.85 12.62 -2.38
C TYR A 55 -8.46 13.25 -2.58
N ARG A 56 -7.45 12.38 -2.67
CA ARG A 56 -6.07 12.67 -3.06
C ARG A 56 -5.80 12.09 -4.43
N SER A 57 -4.71 12.52 -5.04
CA SER A 57 -4.26 11.97 -6.31
C SER A 57 -2.78 11.68 -6.30
N TYR A 58 -2.38 10.56 -6.89
CA TYR A 58 -1.02 10.34 -7.34
C TYR A 58 -0.94 10.62 -8.84
N THR A 59 0.15 11.24 -9.30
CA THR A 59 0.33 11.49 -10.74
C THR A 59 1.78 11.39 -11.17
N GLU A 60 2.01 10.64 -12.24
CA GLU A 60 3.33 10.46 -12.86
C GLU A 60 3.23 10.53 -14.39
N MET A 61 4.33 10.93 -15.04
CA MET A 61 4.46 10.89 -16.50
C MET A 61 5.41 9.76 -16.88
N GLU A 62 4.93 8.78 -17.63
CA GLU A 62 5.71 7.65 -18.13
C GLU A 62 5.39 7.37 -19.60
N ASP A 63 6.41 7.20 -20.44
CA ASP A 63 6.29 6.79 -21.85
C ASP A 63 5.27 7.57 -22.72
N GLY A 64 5.07 8.86 -22.41
CA GLY A 64 4.14 9.73 -23.14
C GLY A 64 2.69 9.65 -22.63
N TYR A 65 2.50 9.08 -21.45
CA TYR A 65 1.23 8.95 -20.76
C TYR A 65 1.33 9.56 -19.37
N TRP A 66 0.27 10.24 -18.97
CA TRP A 66 0.03 10.53 -17.57
C TRP A 66 -0.67 9.34 -16.94
N TYR A 67 -0.07 8.83 -15.88
CA TYR A 67 -0.69 7.92 -14.95
C TYR A 67 -1.31 8.73 -13.81
N VAL A 68 -2.62 8.57 -13.56
CA VAL A 68 -3.33 9.27 -12.49
C VAL A 68 -4.07 8.27 -11.65
N GLU A 69 -3.80 8.24 -10.36
CA GLU A 69 -4.59 7.49 -9.38
C GLU A 69 -5.35 8.46 -8.49
N LEU A 70 -6.55 8.07 -8.08
CA LEU A 70 -7.35 8.80 -7.11
C LEU A 70 -7.55 7.92 -5.87
N PHE A 71 -7.41 8.51 -4.69
CA PHE A 71 -7.59 7.84 -3.41
C PHE A 71 -8.44 8.66 -2.46
N VAL A 72 -9.01 8.06 -1.42
CA VAL A 72 -9.69 8.76 -0.33
C VAL A 72 -8.99 8.42 0.97
N ILE A 73 -8.60 9.43 1.73
CA ILE A 73 -8.19 9.22 3.11
C ILE A 73 -9.44 9.11 3.97
N ASN A 74 -9.64 7.95 4.58
CA ASN A 74 -10.64 7.72 5.61
C ASN A 74 -9.93 7.39 6.92
N ASP A 75 -9.88 8.36 7.83
CA ASP A 75 -9.09 8.34 9.07
C ASP A 75 -7.59 8.15 8.81
N GLU A 76 -7.09 6.91 8.89
CA GLU A 76 -5.69 6.53 8.69
C GLU A 76 -5.48 5.67 7.43
N ASP A 77 -6.55 5.20 6.81
CA ASP A 77 -6.50 4.32 5.65
C ASP A 77 -6.67 5.09 4.34
N GLU A 78 -5.88 4.71 3.34
CA GLU A 78 -5.99 5.21 1.98
C GLU A 78 -6.80 4.23 1.12
N ILE A 79 -8.02 4.63 0.77
CA ILE A 79 -8.91 3.83 -0.09
C ILE A 79 -8.67 4.24 -1.54
N TRP A 80 -8.11 3.34 -2.34
CA TRP A 80 -7.95 3.56 -3.77
C TRP A 80 -9.31 3.62 -4.47
N LEU A 81 -9.56 4.70 -5.22
CA LEU A 81 -10.77 4.86 -6.03
C LEU A 81 -10.59 4.33 -7.44
N GLY A 82 -9.34 4.21 -7.91
CA GLY A 82 -8.99 3.78 -9.25
C GLY A 82 -7.92 4.63 -9.91
N GLU A 83 -7.56 4.24 -11.12
CA GLU A 83 -6.54 4.85 -11.95
C GLU A 83 -7.03 5.16 -13.38
N ALA A 84 -6.32 6.06 -14.06
CA ALA A 84 -6.52 6.37 -15.46
C ALA A 84 -5.19 6.64 -16.16
N PHE A 85 -5.12 6.24 -17.43
CA PHE A 85 -4.02 6.59 -18.31
C PHE A 85 -4.48 7.65 -19.31
N VAL A 86 -3.77 8.78 -19.36
CA VAL A 86 -4.10 9.92 -20.23
C VAL A 86 -2.95 10.20 -21.18
N ASN A 87 -3.22 10.17 -22.47
CA ASN A 87 -2.22 10.46 -23.48
C ASN A 87 -1.69 11.91 -23.34
N ALA A 88 -0.38 12.08 -23.14
CA ALA A 88 0.20 13.37 -22.78
C ALA A 88 0.08 14.45 -23.88
N ASP A 89 0.04 14.02 -25.15
CA ASP A 89 -0.04 14.93 -26.30
C ASP A 89 -1.49 15.35 -26.62
N THR A 90 -2.44 14.45 -26.42
CA THR A 90 -3.84 14.64 -26.86
C THR A 90 -4.81 14.92 -25.72
N LEU A 91 -4.43 14.58 -24.48
CA LEU A 91 -5.29 14.59 -23.30
C LEU A 91 -6.51 13.67 -23.43
N GLU A 92 -6.45 12.63 -24.28
CA GLU A 92 -7.45 11.58 -24.35
C GLU A 92 -7.21 10.58 -23.21
N ILE A 93 -8.27 10.24 -22.45
CA ILE A 93 -8.23 9.17 -21.46
C ILE A 93 -8.33 7.84 -22.22
N GLU A 94 -7.26 7.05 -22.24
CA GLU A 94 -7.18 5.81 -23.01
C GLU A 94 -7.70 4.60 -22.21
N SER A 95 -7.54 4.61 -20.89
CA SER A 95 -8.08 3.59 -19.99
C SER A 95 -8.46 4.18 -18.63
N ILE A 96 -9.42 3.53 -17.99
CA ILE A 96 -9.84 3.75 -16.61
C ILE A 96 -9.97 2.37 -15.95
N ASN A 97 -9.39 2.22 -14.76
CA ASN A 97 -9.59 1.07 -13.88
C ASN A 97 -10.10 1.61 -12.53
N LEU A 98 -11.14 1.01 -11.95
CA LEU A 98 -11.74 1.47 -10.70
C LEU A 98 -11.30 0.59 -9.53
N GLY A 99 -11.01 1.23 -8.39
CA GLY A 99 -10.50 0.59 -7.17
C GLY A 99 -11.51 -0.21 -6.36
N GLY A 100 -12.54 -0.74 -7.01
CA GLY A 100 -13.43 -1.77 -6.48
C GLY A 100 -13.30 -3.11 -7.20
N ASP A 101 -12.49 -3.18 -8.28
CA ASP A 101 -12.46 -4.31 -9.21
C ASP A 101 -11.11 -5.05 -9.28
N ASP A 102 -10.13 -4.72 -8.41
CA ASP A 102 -8.85 -5.46 -8.38
C ASP A 102 -8.99 -6.92 -7.93
N PHE A 103 -10.16 -7.28 -7.40
CA PHE A 103 -10.69 -8.63 -7.41
C PHE A 103 -12.04 -8.58 -8.15
N GLY A 104 -12.01 -8.62 -9.48
CA GLY A 104 -13.20 -8.38 -10.32
C GLY A 104 -14.43 -9.11 -9.78
N GLU A 105 -15.60 -8.45 -9.76
CA GLU A 105 -16.81 -8.96 -9.09
C GLU A 105 -16.92 -10.50 -9.17
N ALA A 106 -16.92 -11.15 -8.00
CA ALA A 106 -16.93 -12.60 -7.92
C ALA A 106 -17.97 -13.20 -8.87
N SER A 107 -17.50 -14.02 -9.81
CA SER A 107 -18.34 -14.53 -10.88
C SER A 107 -19.39 -15.49 -10.32
N THR A 108 -20.63 -15.25 -10.75
CA THR A 108 -21.78 -16.11 -10.46
C THR A 108 -22.14 -17.01 -11.65
N SER A 109 -21.24 -17.12 -12.65
CA SER A 109 -21.46 -17.95 -13.83
C SER A 109 -21.58 -19.43 -13.49
N PRO A 110 -22.31 -20.24 -14.30
CA PRO A 110 -22.37 -21.68 -14.09
C PRO A 110 -20.98 -22.36 -14.11
N GLU A 111 -20.05 -21.86 -14.93
CA GLU A 111 -18.67 -22.35 -14.92
C GLU A 111 -17.95 -22.04 -13.61
N ALA A 112 -18.07 -20.81 -13.09
CA ALA A 112 -17.50 -20.40 -11.81
C ALA A 112 -18.03 -21.25 -10.64
N GLN A 113 -19.35 -21.47 -10.59
CA GLN A 113 -19.97 -22.32 -9.57
C GLN A 113 -19.53 -23.79 -9.68
N ALA A 114 -19.29 -24.28 -10.90
CA ALA A 114 -18.73 -25.62 -11.11
C ALA A 114 -17.27 -25.72 -10.67
N ALA A 115 -16.46 -24.68 -10.89
CA ALA A 115 -15.08 -24.61 -10.40
C ALA A 115 -15.02 -24.59 -8.87
N ILE A 116 -15.84 -23.75 -8.20
CA ILE A 116 -15.94 -23.73 -6.73
C ILE A 116 -16.27 -25.13 -6.19
N ALA A 117 -17.30 -25.78 -6.75
CA ALA A 117 -17.70 -27.11 -6.32
C ALA A 117 -16.61 -28.18 -6.56
N LEU A 118 -15.87 -28.06 -7.66
CA LEU A 118 -14.74 -28.94 -7.97
C LEU A 118 -13.61 -28.78 -6.94
N VAL A 119 -13.19 -27.55 -6.66
CA VAL A 119 -12.11 -27.26 -5.72
C VAL A 119 -12.51 -27.63 -4.29
N ALA A 120 -13.73 -27.28 -3.85
CA ALA A 120 -14.22 -27.62 -2.51
C ALA A 120 -14.31 -29.15 -2.27
N ALA A 121 -14.41 -29.95 -3.32
CA ALA A 121 -14.44 -31.41 -3.26
C ALA A 121 -13.05 -32.07 -3.43
N SER A 122 -11.99 -31.29 -3.68
CA SER A 122 -10.62 -31.78 -3.82
C SER A 122 -10.07 -32.31 -2.50
N GLU A 123 -9.06 -33.19 -2.57
CA GLU A 123 -8.42 -33.77 -1.38
C GLU A 123 -7.81 -32.71 -0.46
N ASP A 124 -7.22 -31.67 -1.05
CA ASP A 124 -6.54 -30.60 -0.32
C ASP A 124 -7.55 -29.73 0.47
N PHE A 125 -8.68 -29.38 -0.15
CA PHE A 125 -9.67 -28.49 0.47
C PHE A 125 -10.71 -29.20 1.35
N VAL A 126 -11.07 -30.47 1.07
CA VAL A 126 -12.16 -31.13 1.81
C VAL A 126 -11.88 -31.22 3.32
N THR A 127 -10.61 -31.42 3.69
CA THR A 127 -10.19 -31.50 5.10
C THR A 127 -10.12 -30.11 5.73
N LEU A 128 -9.62 -29.12 4.98
CA LEU A 128 -9.54 -27.74 5.43
C LEU A 128 -10.93 -27.14 5.66
N LEU A 129 -11.81 -27.18 4.66
CA LEU A 129 -13.14 -26.58 4.70
C LEU A 129 -14.05 -27.22 5.76
N ALA A 130 -13.80 -28.48 6.13
CA ALA A 130 -14.50 -29.13 7.23
C ALA A 130 -14.23 -28.47 8.60
N GLN A 131 -13.13 -27.73 8.75
CA GLN A 131 -12.79 -26.97 9.96
C GLN A 131 -13.53 -25.64 10.02
N PHE A 132 -14.00 -25.12 8.87
CA PHE A 132 -14.62 -23.81 8.72
C PHE A 132 -16.02 -23.92 8.10
N PRO A 133 -17.04 -24.42 8.82
CA PRO A 133 -18.35 -24.74 8.24
C PRO A 133 -19.14 -23.55 7.67
N ASN A 134 -18.71 -22.33 7.93
CA ASN A 134 -19.30 -21.09 7.43
C ASN A 134 -18.37 -20.39 6.42
N TYR A 135 -17.50 -21.13 5.73
CA TYR A 135 -16.63 -20.53 4.72
C TYR A 135 -17.44 -19.89 3.60
N GLU A 136 -16.86 -18.87 3.00
CA GLU A 136 -17.30 -18.23 1.77
C GLU A 136 -16.33 -18.60 0.64
N ALA A 137 -16.82 -18.60 -0.60
CA ALA A 137 -16.03 -18.94 -1.76
C ALA A 137 -16.31 -17.96 -2.90
N TYR A 138 -15.24 -17.48 -3.50
CA TYR A 138 -15.27 -16.53 -4.60
C TYR A 138 -14.58 -17.14 -5.80
N ALA A 139 -14.98 -16.70 -7.00
CA ALA A 139 -14.38 -17.17 -8.24
C ALA A 139 -14.15 -16.02 -9.21
N PHE A 140 -12.96 -15.95 -9.78
CA PHE A 140 -12.54 -14.89 -10.70
C PHE A 140 -12.23 -15.53 -12.05
N GLU A 141 -12.90 -15.05 -13.10
CA GLU A 141 -12.76 -15.63 -14.44
C GLU A 141 -11.75 -14.86 -15.28
N GLU A 142 -10.65 -15.52 -15.65
CA GLU A 142 -9.68 -15.02 -16.62
C GLU A 142 -9.78 -15.75 -17.96
N GLU A 143 -8.97 -15.36 -18.95
CA GLU A 143 -9.03 -15.95 -20.30
C GLU A 143 -8.82 -17.47 -20.29
N ALA A 144 -7.85 -17.97 -19.51
CA ALA A 144 -7.49 -19.39 -19.46
C ALA A 144 -7.97 -20.11 -18.19
N TYR A 145 -8.20 -19.39 -17.09
CA TYR A 145 -8.42 -19.96 -15.76
C TYR A 145 -9.67 -19.40 -15.08
N ILE A 146 -10.17 -20.16 -14.12
CA ILE A 146 -11.06 -19.68 -13.07
C ILE A 146 -10.28 -19.82 -11.77
N PHE A 147 -9.92 -18.70 -11.16
CA PHE A 147 -9.34 -18.68 -9.82
C PHE A 147 -10.48 -18.85 -8.82
N VAL A 148 -10.28 -19.71 -7.83
CA VAL A 148 -11.24 -19.98 -6.77
C VAL A 148 -10.55 -19.72 -5.46
N GLU A 149 -11.13 -18.86 -4.64
CA GLU A 149 -10.62 -18.51 -3.32
C GLU A 149 -11.63 -18.87 -2.25
N PHE A 150 -11.16 -19.30 -1.08
CA PHE A 150 -11.98 -19.64 0.07
C PHE A 150 -11.59 -18.80 1.27
N PHE A 151 -12.59 -18.32 2.00
CA PHE A 151 -12.42 -17.48 3.18
C PHE A 151 -13.27 -17.99 4.34
N ALA A 152 -12.84 -17.79 5.57
CA ALA A 152 -13.66 -17.95 6.76
C ALA A 152 -13.99 -16.58 7.36
N PRO A 153 -15.21 -16.35 7.87
CA PRO A 153 -15.53 -15.11 8.56
C PRO A 153 -14.57 -14.85 9.73
N GLY A 154 -13.93 -13.69 9.73
CA GLY A 154 -13.07 -13.21 10.83
C GLY A 154 -13.67 -12.02 11.59
N ASP A 155 -12.95 -11.55 12.61
CA ASP A 155 -13.42 -10.47 13.50
C ASP A 155 -13.27 -9.07 12.88
N GLU A 156 -12.24 -8.86 12.05
CA GLU A 156 -11.95 -7.59 11.36
C GLU A 156 -11.97 -7.77 9.84
N ASP A 157 -11.31 -8.82 9.34
CA ASP A 157 -11.33 -9.22 7.93
C ASP A 157 -11.62 -10.71 7.78
N ASP A 158 -12.08 -11.10 6.60
CA ASP A 158 -12.25 -12.49 6.22
C ASP A 158 -10.89 -13.21 6.15
N MET A 159 -10.76 -14.34 6.84
CA MET A 159 -9.53 -15.11 6.90
C MET A 159 -9.38 -15.98 5.65
N PHE A 160 -8.35 -15.71 4.85
CA PHE A 160 -8.00 -16.53 3.70
C PHE A 160 -7.69 -17.98 4.11
N LEU A 161 -8.34 -18.93 3.43
CA LEU A 161 -8.17 -20.36 3.66
C LEU A 161 -7.32 -21.02 2.57
N GLY A 162 -7.38 -20.51 1.36
CA GLY A 162 -6.63 -21.04 0.23
C GLY A 162 -7.23 -20.65 -1.11
N GLU A 163 -6.46 -20.91 -2.16
CA GLU A 163 -6.84 -20.67 -3.55
C GLU A 163 -6.55 -21.87 -4.45
N ALA A 164 -7.16 -21.86 -5.62
CA ALA A 164 -6.86 -22.79 -6.69
C ALA A 164 -7.14 -22.16 -8.06
N ALA A 165 -6.35 -22.53 -9.08
CA ALA A 165 -6.70 -22.23 -10.47
C ALA A 165 -7.28 -23.46 -11.16
N VAL A 166 -8.41 -23.26 -11.83
CA VAL A 166 -9.10 -24.28 -12.63
C VAL A 166 -9.02 -23.92 -14.10
N ALA A 167 -8.41 -24.78 -14.93
CA ALA A 167 -8.34 -24.57 -16.37
C ALA A 167 -9.74 -24.59 -17.00
N ARG A 168 -10.11 -23.54 -17.74
CA ARG A 168 -11.48 -23.34 -18.26
C ARG A 168 -11.93 -24.39 -19.27
N ASP A 169 -11.01 -24.87 -20.08
CA ASP A 169 -11.28 -25.80 -21.18
C ASP A 169 -11.44 -27.25 -20.73
N THR A 170 -10.73 -27.63 -19.66
CA THR A 170 -10.68 -29.00 -19.15
C THR A 170 -11.38 -29.19 -17.80
N LEU A 171 -11.64 -28.12 -17.06
CA LEU A 171 -12.07 -28.14 -15.66
C LEU A 171 -11.15 -29.02 -14.80
N MET A 172 -9.85 -28.93 -15.04
CA MET A 172 -8.82 -29.53 -14.20
C MET A 172 -8.26 -28.48 -13.24
N ILE A 173 -7.96 -28.89 -12.01
CA ILE A 173 -7.24 -28.05 -11.05
C ILE A 173 -5.76 -28.10 -11.44
N ASP A 174 -5.20 -26.94 -11.77
CA ASP A 174 -3.82 -26.80 -12.23
C ASP A 174 -2.85 -26.54 -11.06
N TYR A 175 -3.29 -25.77 -10.07
CA TYR A 175 -2.58 -25.60 -8.81
C TYR A 175 -3.55 -25.36 -7.64
N THR A 176 -3.06 -25.61 -6.43
CA THR A 176 -3.71 -25.30 -5.16
C THR A 176 -2.71 -24.66 -4.22
N VAL A 177 -3.17 -23.69 -3.42
CA VAL A 177 -2.48 -23.17 -2.24
C VAL A 177 -3.46 -23.31 -1.08
N VAL A 178 -3.05 -23.99 -0.02
CA VAL A 178 -3.94 -24.37 1.08
C VAL A 178 -3.29 -23.99 2.39
N ALA A 179 -3.95 -23.14 3.17
CA ALA A 179 -3.46 -22.72 4.46
C ALA A 179 -3.42 -23.91 5.44
N GLN A 180 -2.30 -24.04 6.15
CA GLN A 180 -2.04 -25.10 7.11
C GLN A 180 -2.21 -24.59 8.53
N PHE A 181 -3.42 -24.66 9.07
CA PHE A 181 -3.70 -24.21 10.44
C PHE A 181 -3.13 -25.16 11.49
N LEU A 182 -2.45 -24.58 12.49
CA LEU A 182 -2.05 -25.26 13.71
C LEU A 182 -2.94 -24.80 14.87
N THR A 183 -3.20 -25.69 15.82
CA THR A 183 -3.86 -25.32 17.07
C THR A 183 -2.91 -24.54 17.97
N ASP A 184 -3.42 -23.70 18.88
CA ASP A 184 -2.61 -22.97 19.87
C ASP A 184 -1.65 -23.90 20.64
N ALA A 185 -2.10 -25.11 20.97
CA ALA A 185 -1.29 -26.10 21.68
C ALA A 185 -0.16 -26.67 20.81
N GLU A 186 -0.39 -26.83 19.49
CA GLU A 186 0.66 -27.21 18.55
C GLU A 186 1.66 -26.08 18.34
N ILE A 187 1.17 -24.84 18.26
CA ILE A 187 2.02 -23.65 18.16
C ILE A 187 2.93 -23.59 19.39
N GLU A 188 2.35 -23.56 20.60
CA GLU A 188 3.09 -23.51 21.87
C GLU A 188 4.11 -24.66 22.00
N ALA A 189 3.74 -25.87 21.57
CA ALA A 189 4.62 -27.02 21.64
C ALA A 189 5.82 -26.96 20.67
N ARG A 190 5.64 -26.35 19.49
CA ARG A 190 6.67 -26.28 18.44
C ARG A 190 7.57 -25.05 18.56
N THR A 191 7.07 -23.92 19.08
CA THR A 191 7.82 -22.66 19.22
C THR A 191 9.24 -22.84 19.79
N PRO A 192 9.48 -23.60 20.89
CA PRO A 192 10.84 -23.74 21.43
C PRO A 192 11.81 -24.46 20.49
N GLU A 193 11.32 -25.40 19.67
CA GLU A 193 12.14 -26.09 18.69
C GLU A 193 12.49 -25.19 17.51
N VAL A 194 11.52 -24.40 17.03
CA VAL A 194 11.69 -23.42 15.96
C VAL A 194 12.74 -22.38 16.34
N ILE A 195 12.63 -21.79 17.54
CA ILE A 195 13.64 -20.84 18.06
C ILE A 195 15.02 -21.49 18.11
N ARG A 196 15.13 -22.69 18.67
CA ARG A 196 16.40 -23.43 18.76
C ARG A 196 16.99 -23.72 17.38
N LEU A 197 16.15 -23.95 16.37
CA LEU A 197 16.58 -24.22 15.01
C LEU A 197 17.11 -22.95 14.35
N ALA A 198 16.35 -21.85 14.44
CA ALA A 198 16.78 -20.54 13.94
C ALA A 198 18.12 -20.12 14.58
N GLU A 199 18.23 -20.19 15.90
CA GLU A 199 19.46 -19.82 16.63
C GLU A 199 20.65 -20.77 16.37
N ALA A 200 20.42 -21.96 15.80
CA ALA A 200 21.48 -22.86 15.39
C ALA A 200 21.99 -22.57 13.97
N ASP A 201 21.25 -21.77 13.19
CA ASP A 201 21.68 -21.36 11.86
C ASP A 201 22.87 -20.38 11.95
N PRO A 202 23.95 -20.58 11.17
CA PRO A 202 25.13 -19.72 11.23
C PRO A 202 24.87 -18.26 10.84
N ALA A 203 23.97 -17.99 9.91
CA ALA A 203 23.65 -16.63 9.47
C ALA A 203 22.83 -15.90 10.55
N VAL A 204 21.84 -16.57 11.13
CA VAL A 204 21.11 -16.05 12.29
C VAL A 204 22.05 -15.86 13.48
N THR A 205 22.93 -16.81 13.77
CA THR A 205 23.92 -16.68 14.86
C THR A 205 24.82 -15.46 14.66
N ALA A 206 25.26 -15.20 13.43
CA ALA A 206 26.08 -14.04 13.10
C ALA A 206 25.29 -12.73 13.31
N LEU A 207 24.03 -12.69 12.90
CA LEU A 207 23.11 -11.58 13.16
C LEU A 207 22.95 -11.32 14.66
N LEU A 208 22.64 -12.36 15.44
CA LEU A 208 22.40 -12.26 16.89
C LEU A 208 23.66 -11.89 17.69
N ALA A 209 24.86 -12.10 17.16
CA ALA A 209 26.10 -11.74 17.85
C ALA A 209 26.21 -10.22 18.10
N ASP A 210 25.57 -9.42 17.24
CA ASP A 210 25.55 -7.95 17.33
C ASP A 210 24.30 -7.41 18.06
N LEU A 211 23.33 -8.29 18.38
CA LEU A 211 22.11 -7.92 19.10
C LEU A 211 22.25 -8.21 20.60
N PRO A 212 21.67 -7.37 21.49
CA PRO A 212 21.49 -7.76 22.88
C PRO A 212 20.64 -9.04 22.95
N ALA A 213 20.86 -9.87 23.96
CA ALA A 213 20.09 -11.11 24.13
C ALA A 213 18.60 -10.77 24.29
N THR A 214 17.82 -10.98 23.23
CA THR A 214 16.38 -10.82 23.17
C THR A 214 15.74 -12.17 22.84
N THR A 215 14.60 -12.43 23.46
CA THR A 215 13.74 -13.54 23.04
C THR A 215 12.96 -13.06 21.83
N PRO A 216 12.96 -13.78 20.69
CA PRO A 216 12.19 -13.35 19.53
C PRO A 216 10.69 -13.38 19.84
N TYR A 217 9.94 -12.48 19.21
CA TYR A 217 8.50 -12.68 19.03
C TYR A 217 8.31 -13.72 17.92
N VAL A 218 7.43 -14.70 18.13
CA VAL A 218 7.25 -15.81 17.22
C VAL A 218 5.79 -15.90 16.81
N GLU A 219 5.58 -15.92 15.51
CA GLU A 219 4.28 -16.07 14.87
C GLU A 219 4.33 -17.25 13.89
N TYR A 220 3.17 -17.84 13.61
CA TYR A 220 3.03 -18.87 12.59
C TYR A 220 2.06 -18.37 11.52
N ASN A 221 2.54 -18.26 10.29
CA ASN A 221 1.76 -17.89 9.13
C ASN A 221 1.16 -19.17 8.50
N PRO A 222 -0.15 -19.39 8.59
CA PRO A 222 -0.77 -20.61 8.06
C PRO A 222 -0.76 -20.65 6.52
N ILE A 223 -0.73 -19.51 5.83
CA ILE A 223 -0.77 -19.44 4.36
C ILE A 223 0.54 -19.98 3.78
N GLU A 224 1.66 -19.52 4.30
CA GLU A 224 3.00 -19.97 3.90
C GLU A 224 3.44 -21.25 4.61
N ALA A 225 2.65 -21.71 5.59
CA ALA A 225 3.01 -22.79 6.52
C ALA A 225 4.40 -22.56 7.17
N ALA A 226 4.71 -21.30 7.46
CA ALA A 226 6.02 -20.85 7.90
C ALA A 226 5.93 -20.17 9.27
N TRP A 227 7.04 -20.22 10.00
CA TRP A 227 7.23 -19.54 11.28
C TRP A 227 8.02 -18.26 11.07
N LEU A 228 7.51 -17.16 11.60
CA LEU A 228 8.13 -15.84 11.52
C LEU A 228 8.72 -15.51 12.89
N LEU A 229 10.02 -15.29 12.95
CA LEU A 229 10.75 -14.97 14.18
C LEU A 229 11.29 -13.56 14.07
N TYR A 230 10.74 -12.68 14.89
CA TYR A 230 11.07 -11.27 14.90
C TYR A 230 12.07 -10.95 16.01
N TYR A 231 13.26 -10.50 15.61
CA TYR A 231 14.33 -10.05 16.48
C TYR A 231 14.44 -8.53 16.44
N GLU A 232 14.03 -7.89 17.53
CA GLU A 232 14.09 -6.43 17.68
C GLU A 232 15.37 -5.97 18.39
N ASN A 233 15.94 -4.87 17.90
CA ASN A 233 17.00 -4.14 18.60
C ASN A 233 16.88 -2.63 18.34
N GLY A 234 16.21 -1.92 19.25
CA GLY A 234 16.00 -0.49 19.11
C GLY A 234 15.03 -0.19 17.98
N LEU A 235 15.55 0.29 16.84
CA LEU A 235 14.77 0.63 15.64
C LEU A 235 15.01 -0.36 14.49
N ASP A 236 15.80 -1.40 14.72
CA ASP A 236 16.07 -2.46 13.76
C ASP A 236 15.16 -3.65 14.08
N LEU A 237 14.51 -4.19 13.05
CA LEU A 237 13.66 -5.36 13.11
C LEU A 237 14.13 -6.37 12.05
N TYR A 238 14.55 -7.54 12.51
CA TYR A 238 14.89 -8.65 11.64
C TYR A 238 13.83 -9.73 11.74
N GLU A 239 13.37 -10.22 10.61
CA GLU A 239 12.47 -11.36 10.50
C GLU A 239 13.27 -12.55 9.98
N VAL A 240 13.18 -13.68 10.70
CA VAL A 240 13.75 -14.95 10.27
C VAL A 240 12.59 -15.88 9.96
N ILE A 241 12.52 -16.35 8.72
CA ILE A 241 11.47 -17.25 8.23
C ILE A 241 11.95 -18.68 8.38
N VAL A 242 11.22 -19.52 9.11
CA VAL A 242 11.50 -20.94 9.30
C VAL A 242 10.34 -21.77 8.78
N GLY A 243 10.59 -22.62 7.79
CA GLY A 243 9.56 -23.47 7.18
C GLY A 243 10.14 -24.74 6.60
N GLU A 244 9.31 -25.54 5.94
CA GLU A 244 9.79 -26.68 5.18
C GLU A 244 10.32 -26.20 3.83
N PRO A 245 11.55 -26.56 3.42
CA PRO A 245 12.05 -26.18 2.12
C PRO A 245 11.27 -26.88 1.02
N ASP A 246 11.03 -26.19 -0.10
CA ASP A 246 10.34 -26.74 -1.29
C ASP A 246 11.04 -27.98 -1.88
N ASP A 247 12.33 -28.17 -1.56
CA ASP A 247 13.08 -29.34 -2.00
C ASP A 247 12.84 -30.57 -1.11
N THR A 248 12.18 -31.55 -1.69
CA THR A 248 11.90 -32.86 -1.09
C THR A 248 13.13 -33.63 -0.59
N GLU A 249 14.35 -33.25 -0.98
CA GLU A 249 15.58 -33.93 -0.55
C GLU A 249 15.98 -33.63 0.90
N SER A 250 15.46 -32.54 1.50
CA SER A 250 15.78 -32.15 2.89
C SER A 250 14.51 -31.97 3.73
N PRO A 251 13.81 -33.06 4.08
CA PRO A 251 12.58 -32.96 4.88
C PRO A 251 12.87 -32.41 6.27
N GLY A 252 12.04 -31.46 6.70
CA GLY A 252 12.09 -30.84 8.03
C GLY A 252 12.24 -29.32 7.97
N LEU A 253 12.02 -28.69 9.12
CA LEU A 253 12.15 -27.24 9.23
C LEU A 253 13.58 -26.77 8.96
N ALA A 254 13.72 -25.67 8.25
CA ALA A 254 14.97 -24.97 7.98
C ALA A 254 14.73 -23.46 8.02
N VAL A 255 15.79 -22.68 8.26
CA VAL A 255 15.75 -21.23 7.98
C VAL A 255 15.67 -21.08 6.47
N LEU A 256 14.57 -20.49 6.00
CA LEU A 256 14.29 -20.25 4.59
C LEU A 256 14.84 -18.89 4.16
N ASP A 257 14.65 -17.88 5.00
CA ASP A 257 15.08 -16.51 4.73
C ASP A 257 15.38 -15.70 6.00
N ILE A 258 16.15 -14.62 5.83
CA ILE A 258 16.44 -13.63 6.87
C ILE A 258 16.25 -12.25 6.25
N ASN A 259 15.14 -11.61 6.60
CA ASN A 259 14.78 -10.28 6.15
C ASN A 259 15.17 -9.25 7.20
N ASN A 260 15.80 -8.17 6.77
CA ASN A 260 15.83 -6.95 7.56
C ASN A 260 14.55 -6.18 7.21
N VAL A 261 13.52 -6.29 8.04
CA VAL A 261 12.23 -5.61 7.81
C VAL A 261 12.43 -4.10 7.78
N SER A 262 13.46 -3.59 8.48
CA SER A 262 13.86 -2.18 8.42
C SER A 262 14.62 -1.78 7.15
N GLU A 263 15.09 -2.71 6.31
CA GLU A 263 15.70 -2.38 5.01
C GLU A 263 14.67 -2.06 3.93
N PHE A 264 13.47 -2.66 3.98
CA PHE A 264 12.33 -2.21 3.16
C PHE A 264 11.93 -0.76 3.47
N ASP A 265 12.35 -0.28 4.63
CA ASP A 265 12.07 1.04 5.16
C ASP A 265 13.11 2.09 4.73
N ALA A 266 14.10 1.86 3.86
CA ALA A 266 15.08 2.93 3.57
C ALA A 266 14.43 4.24 3.06
N ALA A 267 13.41 4.13 2.19
CA ALA A 267 12.63 5.25 1.71
C ALA A 267 11.68 5.81 2.80
N ALA A 268 11.05 4.93 3.59
CA ALA A 268 10.13 5.34 4.65
C ALA A 268 10.85 5.87 5.91
N ARG A 269 12.08 5.43 6.17
CA ARG A 269 13.04 5.98 7.13
C ARG A 269 13.52 7.34 6.68
N GLU A 270 13.83 7.51 5.38
CA GLU A 270 14.10 8.83 4.82
C GLU A 270 12.88 9.74 4.98
N GLN A 271 11.66 9.22 4.79
CA GLN A 271 10.42 9.97 5.01
C GLN A 271 10.20 10.33 6.49
N LEU A 272 10.36 9.38 7.42
CA LEU A 272 10.29 9.61 8.87
C LEU A 272 11.33 10.63 9.33
N ASP A 273 12.55 10.57 8.81
CA ASP A 273 13.61 11.55 9.08
C ASP A 273 13.22 12.93 8.53
N ARG A 274 12.62 13.01 7.33
CA ARG A 274 12.09 14.27 6.78
C ARG A 274 10.99 14.85 7.67
N ASP A 275 10.03 14.03 8.11
CA ASP A 275 8.89 14.47 8.92
C ASP A 275 9.33 14.89 10.33
N ARG A 276 10.28 14.16 10.91
CA ARG A 276 10.90 14.52 12.17
C ARG A 276 11.70 15.82 12.06
N ALA A 277 12.43 16.01 10.96
CA ALA A 277 13.15 17.26 10.71
C ALA A 277 12.21 18.45 10.59
N VAL A 278 11.09 18.30 9.88
CA VAL A 278 10.04 19.33 9.76
C VAL A 278 9.45 19.67 11.13
N THR A 279 9.09 18.66 11.92
CA THR A 279 8.55 18.85 13.28
C THR A 279 9.52 19.64 14.16
N LEU A 280 10.81 19.27 14.16
CA LEU A 280 11.83 19.96 14.93
C LEU A 280 12.05 21.38 14.42
N ALA A 281 12.01 21.61 13.10
CA ALA A 281 12.08 22.94 12.52
C ALA A 281 10.94 23.84 13.02
N PHE A 282 9.71 23.35 13.08
CA PHE A 282 8.56 24.10 13.62
C PHE A 282 8.69 24.51 15.09
N SER A 283 9.50 23.81 15.88
CA SER A 283 9.78 24.19 17.27
C SER A 283 10.72 25.39 17.41
N ALA A 284 11.23 25.94 16.30
CA ALA A 284 12.07 27.13 16.34
C ALA A 284 11.27 28.34 16.85
N ASP A 285 11.80 29.04 17.86
CA ASP A 285 11.16 30.23 18.47
C ASP A 285 10.85 31.36 17.46
N VAL A 286 11.40 31.31 16.25
CA VAL A 286 11.23 32.33 15.21
C VAL A 286 9.85 32.37 14.57
N PHE A 287 9.04 31.31 14.69
CA PHE A 287 7.71 31.27 14.08
C PHE A 287 6.74 32.30 14.68
N GLU A 288 6.98 32.75 15.92
CA GLU A 288 6.19 33.82 16.53
C GLU A 288 6.50 35.22 15.94
N GLU A 289 7.63 35.37 15.24
CA GLU A 289 8.13 36.65 14.73
C GLU A 289 7.94 36.83 13.22
N ILE A 290 7.53 35.77 12.51
CA ILE A 290 7.38 35.76 11.04
C ILE A 290 5.91 35.77 10.66
N ASP A 291 5.50 36.76 9.87
CA ASP A 291 4.15 36.82 9.29
C ASP A 291 4.07 35.86 8.09
N LEU A 292 3.64 34.63 8.33
CA LEU A 292 3.52 33.62 7.28
C LEU A 292 2.31 33.93 6.37
N PRO A 293 2.47 33.87 5.03
CA PRO A 293 1.37 34.06 4.10
C PRO A 293 0.32 32.95 4.26
N ALA A 294 -0.87 33.13 3.66
CA ALA A 294 -1.94 32.13 3.74
C ALA A 294 -1.61 30.80 3.04
N ALA A 295 -0.69 30.82 2.07
CA ALA A 295 -0.21 29.65 1.35
C ALA A 295 1.33 29.59 1.40
N TRP A 296 1.85 28.51 1.95
CA TRP A 296 3.26 28.15 2.00
C TRP A 296 3.39 26.64 2.18
N PHE A 297 4.58 26.11 1.94
CA PHE A 297 4.88 24.68 2.07
C PHE A 297 6.29 24.47 2.63
N THR A 298 6.54 23.25 3.09
CA THR A 298 7.87 22.81 3.55
C THR A 298 8.56 22.02 2.46
N ARG A 299 9.88 22.16 2.37
CA ARG A 299 10.75 21.29 1.58
C ARG A 299 11.93 20.86 2.42
N THR A 300 12.15 19.56 2.50
CA THR A 300 13.19 18.97 3.34
C THR A 300 14.31 18.40 2.49
N THR A 301 15.55 18.81 2.78
CA THR A 301 16.76 18.40 2.04
C THR A 301 17.77 17.76 3.00
N PRO A 302 18.19 16.51 2.79
CA PRO A 302 19.27 15.91 3.58
C PRO A 302 20.60 16.62 3.27
N LEU A 303 21.32 17.00 4.32
CA LEU A 303 22.64 17.65 4.24
C LEU A 303 23.78 16.68 4.62
N GLY A 304 23.44 15.46 5.04
CA GLY A 304 24.36 14.40 5.46
C GLY A 304 24.64 14.40 6.96
N ASN A 305 25.09 13.26 7.49
CA ASN A 305 25.40 13.04 8.90
C ASN A 305 24.23 13.40 9.86
N GLY A 306 23.00 13.09 9.48
CA GLY A 306 21.79 13.40 10.26
C GLY A 306 21.38 14.87 10.27
N LEU A 307 22.03 15.72 9.46
CA LEU A 307 21.62 17.10 9.26
C LEU A 307 20.58 17.20 8.14
N PHE A 308 19.55 18.01 8.39
CA PHE A 308 18.50 18.32 7.43
C PHE A 308 18.29 19.82 7.34
N GLY A 309 18.14 20.32 6.11
CA GLY A 309 17.64 21.66 5.83
C GLY A 309 16.13 21.60 5.58
N VAL A 310 15.35 22.35 6.34
CA VAL A 310 13.91 22.52 6.17
C VAL A 310 13.64 23.93 5.68
N ASP A 311 13.22 24.05 4.43
CA ASP A 311 12.84 25.31 3.79
C ASP A 311 11.34 25.53 3.94
N PHE A 312 10.94 26.72 4.39
CA PHE A 312 9.57 27.21 4.36
C PHE A 312 9.46 28.19 3.20
N ILE A 313 8.64 27.87 2.21
CA ILE A 313 8.58 28.60 0.94
C ILE A 313 7.14 28.94 0.54
N THR A 314 6.95 30.06 -0.16
CA THR A 314 5.63 30.49 -0.68
C THR A 314 5.16 29.60 -1.83
N ASP A 315 3.88 29.68 -2.20
CA ASP A 315 3.30 29.11 -3.43
C ASP A 315 4.06 29.52 -4.72
N THR A 316 4.69 30.70 -4.72
CA THR A 316 5.57 31.19 -5.81
C THR A 316 7.01 30.67 -5.75
N GLY A 317 7.37 29.92 -4.71
CA GLY A 317 8.70 29.34 -4.47
C GLY A 317 9.70 30.27 -3.77
N ASP A 318 9.25 31.41 -3.23
CA ASP A 318 10.11 32.34 -2.51
C ASP A 318 10.43 31.81 -1.10
N LEU A 319 11.71 31.87 -0.70
CA LEU A 319 12.14 31.41 0.63
C LEU A 319 11.68 32.39 1.71
N LEU A 320 10.92 31.88 2.69
CA LEU A 320 10.47 32.60 3.88
C LEU A 320 11.43 32.39 5.05
N LEU A 321 11.85 31.14 5.25
CA LEU A 321 12.71 30.71 6.35
C LEU A 321 13.42 29.41 5.96
N GLN A 322 14.66 29.23 6.41
CA GLN A 322 15.32 27.93 6.40
C GLN A 322 15.77 27.58 7.82
N VAL A 323 15.50 26.35 8.25
CA VAL A 323 15.97 25.82 9.53
C VAL A 323 16.86 24.60 9.27
N ILE A 324 18.06 24.59 9.83
CA ILE A 324 18.94 23.43 9.81
C ILE A 324 18.81 22.71 11.14
N VAL A 325 18.40 21.45 11.09
CA VAL A 325 18.21 20.59 12.26
C VAL A 325 19.19 19.42 12.23
N ASP A 326 19.50 18.91 13.40
CA ASP A 326 20.33 17.72 13.62
C ASP A 326 19.50 16.65 14.32
N LEU A 327 19.17 15.59 13.58
CA LEU A 327 18.35 14.50 14.11
C LEU A 327 19.14 13.59 15.06
N THR A 328 20.49 13.64 15.03
CA THR A 328 21.33 12.83 15.92
C THR A 328 21.34 13.37 17.35
N THR A 329 21.25 14.69 17.49
CA THR A 329 21.19 15.38 18.78
C THR A 329 19.81 15.95 19.11
N ASP A 330 18.84 15.76 18.21
CA ASP A 330 17.46 16.24 18.32
C ASP A 330 17.40 17.76 18.59
N SER A 331 18.18 18.53 17.82
CA SER A 331 18.37 19.98 18.05
C SER A 331 18.33 20.83 16.79
N ILE A 332 17.94 22.09 16.94
CA ILE A 332 18.05 23.10 15.89
C ILE A 332 19.49 23.65 15.90
N ASN A 333 20.20 23.51 14.78
CA ASN A 333 21.57 24.00 14.62
C ASN A 333 21.63 25.43 14.12
N GLN A 334 20.75 25.80 13.18
CA GLN A 334 20.75 27.12 12.57
C GLN A 334 19.37 27.53 12.09
N VAL A 335 19.06 28.82 12.17
CA VAL A 335 17.87 29.42 11.57
C VAL A 335 18.31 30.57 10.66
N ILE A 336 17.77 30.63 9.45
CA ILE A 336 18.13 31.58 8.40
C ILE A 336 16.87 32.26 7.90
N VAL A 337 16.75 33.58 8.13
CA VAL A 337 15.66 34.42 7.62
C VAL A 337 16.20 35.25 6.45
N PRO A 338 15.70 35.07 5.22
CA PRO A 338 16.16 35.83 4.06
C PRO A 338 15.95 37.33 4.24
N GLY A 339 17.04 38.10 4.19
CA GLY A 339 17.00 39.57 4.24
C GLY A 339 17.05 40.21 5.64
N ALA A 340 17.21 39.41 6.70
CA ALA A 340 17.54 39.89 8.05
C ALA A 340 19.05 40.09 8.24
#